data_AF-A0A5Q4GLH6-F1
#
_entry.id   AF-A0A5Q4GLH6-F1
#
_cell.length_a   1.000
_cell.length_b   1.000
_cell.length_c   1.000
_cell.angle_alpha   90.00
_cell.angle_beta   90.00
_cell.angle_gamma   90.00
#
_symmetry.space_group_name_H-M   'P 1'
#
loop_
_entity.id
_entity.type
_entity.pdbx_description
1 polymer ?
#
loop_
_entity_poly.entity_id
_entity_poly.type
_entity_poly.pdbx_seq_one_letter_code
_entity_poly.pdbx_strand_id
1 'polypeptide(L)'
;MTRCTGALVVTGALVVTGALVVTGAQVVAGRTITRRTWTRGALVVTGAQVVMGALVVTGALVVTGALVVTGAQVVMGAPQCRCRCTLTRGALVVTGALVVTGAHDVIIGALVVTGALVVTGALVVTA
;
A
#
# COMPACT_ATOMS: atom_id res chain seq x y z
N MET A 1 -13.55 11.85 8.58
CA MET A 1 -13.33 10.49 8.05
C MET A 1 -13.92 10.47 6.65
N THR A 2 -13.12 10.18 5.62
CA THR A 2 -13.62 10.04 4.24
C THR A 2 -13.81 8.56 3.96
N ARG A 3 -15.04 8.15 3.64
CA ARG A 3 -15.36 6.77 3.31
C ARG A 3 -15.93 6.71 1.89
N CYS A 4 -15.38 5.83 1.06
CA CYS A 4 -15.87 5.58 -0.28
C CYS A 4 -16.27 4.10 -0.41
N THR A 5 -17.49 3.87 -0.87
CA THR A 5 -18.01 2.55 -1.24
C THR A 5 -18.12 2.50 -2.76
N GLY A 6 -17.22 1.78 -3.42
CA GLY A 6 -17.09 1.76 -4.88
C GLY A 6 -15.65 2.01 -5.34
N ALA A 7 -15.49 2.44 -6.58
CA ALA A 7 -14.19 2.82 -7.12
C ALA A 7 -13.84 4.27 -6.76
N LEU A 8 -12.66 4.49 -6.17
CA LEU A 8 -12.08 5.83 -5.96
C LEU A 8 -10.94 6.02 -6.95
N VAL A 9 -11.07 7.00 -7.86
CA VAL A 9 -10.01 7.39 -8.80
C VAL A 9 -9.59 8.82 -8.50
N VAL A 10 -8.29 9.01 -8.31
CA VAL A 10 -7.70 10.31 -7.99
C VAL A 10 -6.54 10.58 -8.94
N THR A 11 -6.58 11.70 -9.64
CA THR A 11 -5.51 12.19 -10.50
C THR A 11 -4.97 13.51 -9.96
N GLY A 12 -3.64 13.63 -9.89
CA GLY A 12 -2.96 14.81 -9.35
C GLY A 12 -2.64 14.69 -7.86
N ALA A 13 -2.65 15.81 -7.15
CA ALA A 13 -2.29 15.86 -5.74
C ALA A 13 -3.52 15.61 -4.84
N LEU A 14 -3.40 14.72 -3.86
CA LEU A 14 -4.42 14.50 -2.84
C LEU A 14 -3.82 14.58 -1.45
N VAL A 15 -4.41 15.43 -0.61
CA VAL A 15 -4.07 15.52 0.82
C VAL A 15 -5.29 15.13 1.64
N VAL A 16 -5.18 14.04 2.39
CA VAL A 16 -6.21 13.61 3.34
C VAL A 16 -5.67 13.79 4.76
N THR A 17 -6.21 14.78 5.47
CA THR A 17 -5.82 15.12 6.84
C THR A 17 -6.41 14.17 7.90
N GLY A 18 -7.26 13.22 7.51
CA GLY A 18 -7.88 12.23 8.39
C GLY A 18 -7.68 10.79 7.91
N ALA A 19 -8.58 9.91 8.34
CA ALA A 19 -8.65 8.53 7.83
C ALA A 19 -9.42 8.47 6.51
N LEU A 20 -8.82 7.84 5.50
CA LEU A 20 -9.44 7.44 4.24
C LEU A 20 -9.75 5.94 4.30
N VAL A 21 -11.02 5.59 4.09
CA VAL A 21 -11.48 4.20 4.01
C VAL A 21 -12.11 3.96 2.65
N VAL A 22 -11.55 3.05 1.85
CA VAL A 22 -12.11 2.66 0.56
C VAL A 22 -12.50 1.19 0.59
N THR A 23 -13.75 0.89 0.25
CA THR A 23 -14.22 -0.48 0.00
C THR A 23 -14.53 -0.60 -1.49
N GLY A 24 -13.69 -1.32 -2.23
CA GLY A 24 -13.67 -1.36 -3.68
C GLY A 24 -12.26 -1.13 -4.23
N ALA A 25 -12.16 -0.70 -5.48
CA ALA A 25 -10.87 -0.37 -6.11
C ALA A 25 -10.46 1.08 -5.79
N GLN A 26 -9.21 1.29 -5.39
CA GLN A 26 -8.62 2.62 -5.28
C GLN A 26 -7.51 2.74 -6.31
N VAL A 27 -7.59 3.75 -7.17
CA VAL A 27 -6.54 4.10 -8.13
C VAL A 27 -6.10 5.53 -7.85
N VAL A 28 -4.82 5.72 -7.56
CA VAL A 28 -4.25 7.05 -7.38
C VAL A 28 -3.07 7.27 -8.30
N ALA A 29 -3.15 8.32 -9.11
CA ALA A 29 -2.08 8.78 -9.98
C ALA A 29 -1.61 10.16 -9.56
N GLY A 30 -0.37 10.27 -9.07
CA GLY A 30 0.23 11.52 -8.61
C GLY A 30 0.72 11.45 -7.17
N ARG A 31 0.88 12.63 -6.55
CA ARG A 31 1.42 12.75 -5.19
C ARG A 31 0.31 12.71 -4.16
N THR A 32 0.36 11.78 -3.22
CA THR A 32 -0.60 11.77 -2.10
C THR A 32 0.08 11.90 -0.76
N ILE A 33 -0.63 12.53 0.16
CA ILE A 33 -0.29 12.57 1.57
C ILE A 33 -1.54 12.20 2.34
N THR A 34 -1.48 11.11 3.09
CA THR A 34 -2.59 10.64 3.93
C THR A 34 -2.10 10.37 5.34
N ARG A 35 -2.94 10.53 6.37
CA ARG A 35 -2.55 10.10 7.73
C ARG A 35 -2.84 8.62 7.97
N ARG A 36 -4.05 8.19 7.63
CA ARG A 36 -4.45 6.79 7.75
C ARG A 36 -5.22 6.37 6.52
N THR A 37 -4.89 5.19 6.01
CA THR A 37 -5.48 4.63 4.80
C THR A 37 -5.86 3.20 5.06
N TRP A 38 -7.13 2.89 4.83
CA TRP A 38 -7.66 1.53 4.84
C TRP A 38 -8.30 1.24 3.50
N THR A 39 -7.82 0.22 2.81
CA THR A 39 -8.40 -0.22 1.54
C THR A 39 -8.82 -1.68 1.62
N ARG A 40 -10.08 -1.96 1.33
CA ARG A 40 -10.63 -3.30 1.15
C ARG A 40 -10.95 -3.52 -0.31
N GLY A 41 -10.08 -4.22 -1.02
CA GLY A 41 -10.08 -4.39 -2.46
C GLY A 41 -8.70 -4.12 -3.06
N ALA A 42 -8.66 -3.77 -4.34
CA ALA A 42 -7.40 -3.46 -5.02
C ALA A 42 -6.97 -2.02 -4.76
N LEU A 43 -5.71 -1.81 -4.38
CA LEU A 43 -5.07 -0.50 -4.33
C LEU A 43 -4.00 -0.42 -5.42
N VAL A 44 -4.19 0.48 -6.38
CA VAL A 44 -3.21 0.81 -7.41
C VAL A 44 -2.73 2.24 -7.20
N VAL A 45 -1.43 2.39 -7.10
CA VAL A 45 -0.75 3.67 -6.95
C VAL A 45 0.24 3.84 -8.08
N THR A 46 0.18 5.00 -8.75
CA THR A 46 1.21 5.47 -9.66
C THR A 46 1.72 6.83 -9.19
N GLY A 47 3.03 6.96 -8.99
CA GLY A 47 3.66 8.16 -8.43
C GLY A 47 4.07 8.03 -6.96
N ALA A 48 4.22 9.17 -6.28
CA ALA A 48 4.72 9.23 -4.91
C ALA A 48 3.57 9.20 -3.89
N GLN A 49 3.63 8.32 -2.89
CA GLN A 49 2.69 8.30 -1.77
C GLN A 49 3.44 8.46 -0.46
N VAL A 50 2.88 9.29 0.42
CA VAL A 50 3.33 9.42 1.81
C VAL A 50 2.16 9.12 2.75
N VAL A 51 2.36 8.17 3.66
CA VAL A 51 1.39 7.85 4.71
C VAL A 51 2.00 8.19 6.07
N MET A 52 1.37 9.11 6.80
CA MET A 52 1.73 9.54 8.15
C MET A 52 0.83 8.86 9.19
N GLY A 53 1.06 7.56 9.40
CA GLY A 53 0.32 6.71 10.34
C GLY A 53 0.20 5.27 9.88
N ALA A 54 -1.04 4.80 9.67
CA ALA A 54 -1.31 3.41 9.33
C ALA A 54 -1.79 3.26 7.89
N LEU A 55 -1.15 2.40 7.12
CA LEU A 55 -1.60 1.91 5.81
C LEU A 55 -2.02 0.44 5.96
N VAL A 56 -3.31 0.16 5.78
CA VAL A 56 -3.87 -1.19 5.81
C VAL A 56 -4.50 -1.51 4.46
N VAL A 57 -3.97 -2.52 3.77
CA VAL A 57 -4.49 -2.99 2.48
C VAL A 57 -4.93 -4.43 2.63
N THR A 58 -6.20 -4.70 2.32
CA THR A 58 -6.79 -6.04 2.28
C THR A 58 -7.21 -6.34 0.85
N GLY A 59 -6.36 -7.09 0.12
CA GLY A 59 -6.53 -7.33 -1.32
C GLY A 59 -5.21 -7.22 -2.09
N ALA A 60 -5.29 -6.81 -3.36
CA ALA A 60 -4.11 -6.60 -4.20
C ALA A 60 -3.53 -5.20 -3.95
N LEU A 61 -2.20 -5.11 -3.85
CA LEU A 61 -1.47 -3.85 -3.77
C LEU A 61 -0.52 -3.75 -4.96
N VAL A 62 -0.68 -2.71 -5.79
CA VAL A 62 0.26 -2.38 -6.85
C VAL A 62 0.73 -0.96 -6.65
N VAL A 63 2.04 -0.78 -6.50
CA VAL A 63 2.66 0.54 -6.36
C VAL A 63 3.71 0.67 -7.45
N THR A 64 3.60 1.71 -8.25
CA THR A 64 4.63 2.10 -9.22
C THR A 64 5.11 3.51 -8.87
N GLY A 65 6.31 3.60 -8.31
CA GLY A 65 6.87 4.85 -7.77
C GLY A 65 7.38 4.69 -6.34
N ALA A 66 7.40 5.80 -5.60
CA ALA A 66 7.88 5.82 -4.22
C ALA A 66 6.70 5.69 -3.24
N LEU A 67 6.77 4.74 -2.32
CA LEU A 67 5.85 4.65 -1.18
C LEU A 67 6.65 4.82 0.11
N VAL A 68 6.30 5.87 0.86
CA VAL A 68 6.85 6.14 2.19
C VAL A 68 5.75 6.00 3.22
N VAL A 69 5.93 5.10 4.19
CA VAL A 69 5.02 4.94 5.32
C VAL A 69 5.77 5.23 6.61
N THR A 70 5.25 6.16 7.40
CA THR A 70 5.71 6.46 8.74
C THR A 70 4.66 5.97 9.74
N GLY A 71 4.94 4.84 10.38
CA GLY A 71 4.04 4.10 11.26
C GLY A 71 3.91 2.64 10.86
N ALA A 72 2.68 2.13 10.75
CA ALA A 72 2.42 0.72 10.48
C ALA A 72 1.93 0.52 9.05
N GLN A 73 2.58 -0.37 8.31
CA GLN A 73 2.09 -0.88 7.04
C GLN A 73 1.68 -2.34 7.21
N VAL A 74 0.41 -2.64 6.91
CA VAL A 74 -0.13 -4.00 6.91
C VAL A 74 -0.72 -4.27 5.54
N VAL A 75 -0.18 -5.26 4.84
CA VAL A 75 -0.70 -5.70 3.55
C VAL A 75 -1.09 -7.17 3.68
N MET A 76 -2.38 -7.43 3.55
CA MET A 76 -2.96 -8.77 3.58
C MET A 76 -3.51 -9.10 2.19
N GLY A 77 -2.86 -10.05 1.51
CA GLY A 77 -3.35 -10.60 0.25
C GLY A 77 -4.73 -11.24 0.44
N ALA A 78 -5.62 -11.09 -0.54
CA ALA A 78 -6.95 -11.71 -0.46
C ALA A 78 -6.85 -13.25 -0.51
N PRO A 79 -7.62 -13.97 0.32
CA PRO A 79 -7.61 -15.44 0.33
C PRO A 79 -8.13 -16.06 -0.98
N GLN A 80 -8.88 -15.33 -1.82
CA GLN A 80 -9.63 -15.89 -2.96
C GLN A 80 -9.24 -15.38 -4.36
N CYS A 81 -8.20 -14.55 -4.50
CA CYS A 81 -7.79 -14.03 -5.82
C CYS A 81 -6.57 -14.80 -6.36
N ARG A 82 -6.67 -15.36 -7.57
CA ARG A 82 -5.56 -16.03 -8.29
C ARG A 82 -4.37 -15.10 -8.60
N CYS A 83 -4.58 -13.78 -8.65
CA CYS A 83 -3.52 -12.77 -8.80
C CYS A 83 -3.06 -12.28 -7.41
N ARG A 84 -2.50 -13.19 -6.63
CA ARG A 84 -2.16 -13.00 -5.20
C ARG A 84 -0.81 -12.28 -5.02
N CYS A 85 -0.65 -11.13 -5.68
CA CYS A 85 0.64 -10.45 -5.77
C CYS A 85 0.55 -9.03 -5.20
N THR A 86 1.33 -8.74 -4.16
CA THR A 86 1.73 -7.35 -3.93
C THR A 86 2.92 -7.06 -4.83
N LEU A 87 2.81 -6.02 -5.65
CA LEU A 87 3.87 -5.62 -6.57
C LEU A 87 4.23 -4.17 -6.28
N THR A 88 5.42 -3.97 -5.73
CA THR A 88 5.97 -2.63 -5.52
C THR A 88 7.14 -2.45 -6.46
N ARG A 89 6.98 -1.60 -7.46
CA ARG A 89 8.05 -1.21 -8.39
C ARG A 89 8.51 0.20 -8.06
N GLY A 90 9.69 0.32 -7.49
CA GLY A 90 10.29 1.57 -7.03
C GLY A 90 10.84 1.46 -5.62
N ALA A 91 10.78 2.55 -4.86
CA ALA A 91 11.29 2.60 -3.49
C ALA A 91 10.14 2.39 -2.49
N LEU A 92 10.25 1.36 -1.65
CA LEU A 92 9.42 1.16 -0.48
C LEU A 92 10.22 1.52 0.78
N VAL A 93 9.80 2.57 1.47
CA VAL A 93 10.39 2.99 2.75
C VAL A 93 9.33 2.91 3.84
N VAL A 94 9.54 2.05 4.82
CA VAL A 94 8.68 1.92 5.99
C VAL A 94 9.48 2.26 7.24
N THR A 95 9.00 3.23 8.01
CA THR A 95 9.55 3.62 9.31
C THR A 95 8.54 3.22 10.37
N GLY A 96 8.76 2.06 11.00
CA GLY A 96 7.85 1.39 11.92
C GLY A 96 7.67 -0.08 11.57
N ALA A 97 6.45 -0.60 11.68
CA ALA A 97 6.18 -2.03 11.44
C ALA A 97 5.70 -2.28 10.00
N LEU A 98 6.36 -3.20 9.29
CA LEU A 98 5.88 -3.76 8.03
C LEU A 98 5.42 -5.19 8.26
N VAL A 99 4.13 -5.44 8.07
CA VAL A 99 3.54 -6.78 8.07
C VAL A 99 3.01 -7.07 6.67
N VAL A 100 3.53 -8.13 6.05
CA VAL A 100 3.07 -8.60 4.75
C VAL A 100 2.63 -10.05 4.89
N THR A 101 1.37 -10.31 4.58
CA THR A 101 0.79 -11.65 4.62
C THR A 101 0.20 -11.99 3.25
N GLY A 102 0.76 -12.98 2.57
CA GLY A 102 0.49 -13.23 1.16
C GLY A 102 1.25 -14.44 0.64
N ALA A 103 0.88 -14.96 -0.54
CA ALA A 103 1.63 -16.08 -1.12
C ALA A 103 2.89 -15.60 -1.84
N HIS A 104 2.82 -14.46 -2.54
CA HIS A 104 3.88 -13.95 -3.41
C HIS A 104 3.92 -12.43 -3.41
N ASP A 105 4.80 -11.86 -2.58
CA ASP A 105 5.04 -10.43 -2.52
C ASP A 105 6.35 -10.11 -3.24
N VAL A 106 6.29 -9.20 -4.22
CA VAL A 106 7.44 -8.86 -5.06
C VAL A 106 7.72 -7.37 -4.95
N ILE A 107 8.93 -7.04 -4.54
CA ILE A 107 9.44 -5.68 -4.50
C ILE A 107 10.58 -5.59 -5.51
N ILE A 108 10.38 -4.75 -6.52
CA ILE A 108 11.37 -4.45 -7.57
C ILE A 108 11.90 -3.04 -7.30
N GLY A 109 13.12 -2.96 -6.78
CA GLY A 109 13.80 -1.73 -6.38
C GLY A 109 14.23 -1.76 -4.91
N ALA A 110 14.27 -0.59 -4.29
CA ALA A 110 14.78 -0.45 -2.92
C ALA A 110 13.69 -0.78 -1.88
N LEU A 111 14.00 -1.68 -0.95
CA LEU A 111 13.23 -1.90 0.28
C LEU A 111 14.02 -1.40 1.49
N VAL A 112 13.47 -0.44 2.21
CA VAL A 112 14.01 0.03 3.50
C VAL A 112 12.93 -0.12 4.56
N VAL A 113 13.18 -0.95 5.57
CA VAL A 113 12.30 -1.09 6.74
C VAL A 113 13.11 -0.75 7.98
N THR A 114 12.70 0.30 8.70
CA THR A 114 13.29 0.70 9.97
C THR A 114 12.29 0.40 11.08
N GLY A 115 12.37 -0.82 11.61
CA GLY A 115 11.48 -1.35 12.64
C GLY A 115 11.22 -2.85 12.43
N ALA A 116 10.04 -3.33 12.83
CA ALA A 116 9.71 -4.74 12.74
C ALA A 116 9.27 -5.12 11.31
N LEU A 117 9.89 -6.15 10.74
CA LEU A 117 9.46 -6.78 9.49
C LEU A 117 8.89 -8.17 9.79
N VAL A 118 7.63 -8.38 9.46
CA VAL A 118 6.96 -9.68 9.55
C VAL A 118 6.45 -10.05 8.17
N VAL A 119 6.95 -11.16 7.64
CA VAL A 119 6.50 -11.73 6.36
C VAL A 119 5.97 -13.12 6.63
N THR A 120 4.69 -13.35 6.34
CA THR A 120 4.11 -14.70 6.34
C THR A 120 3.74 -15.05 4.90
N GLY A 121 4.69 -15.65 4.18
CA GLY A 121 4.62 -15.79 2.74
C GLY A 121 5.98 -15.90 2.06
N ALA A 122 5.99 -15.84 0.73
CA ALA A 122 7.21 -15.57 -0.02
C ALA A 122 7.34 -14.07 -0.28
N LEU A 123 8.45 -13.46 0.15
CA LEU A 123 8.86 -12.12 -0.22
C LEU A 123 10.08 -12.21 -1.13
N VAL A 124 9.95 -11.66 -2.34
CA VAL A 124 11.04 -11.53 -3.30
C VAL A 124 11.40 -10.05 -3.40
N VAL A 125 12.64 -9.71 -3.05
CA VAL A 125 13.19 -8.37 -3.24
C VAL A 125 14.26 -8.45 -4.31
N THR A 126 14.03 -7.80 -5.45
CA THR A 126 14.98 -7.70 -6.56
C THR A 126 15.32 -6.24 -6.78
N ALA A 127 16.62 -5.91 -6.88
CA ALA A 127 17.07 -4.56 -7.16
C ALA A 127 16.81 -4.16 -8.63
#